data_AF-A0A8T3PC22-F1
#
_entry.id   AF-A0A8T3PC22-F1
#
_cell.length_a   1.000
_cell.length_b   1.000
_cell.length_c   1.000
_cell.angle_alpha   90.00
_cell.angle_beta   90.00
_cell.angle_gamma   90.00
#
_symmetry.space_group_name_H-M   'P 1'
#
loop_
_entity.id
_entity.type
_entity.pdbx_description
1 polymer ?
#
loop_
_entity_poly.entity_id
_entity_poly.type
_entity_poly.pdbx_seq_one_letter_code
_entity_poly.pdbx_strand_id
1 'polypeptide(L)'
;MGLNLVLWAGGLLLMAVGFIQARGPYARYQALRATDENFRRYDDWRGGGRIDEKPGVTGADVMRQHLRAQVRQWLFVAGVGIALAVLGFLVR
;
A
#
# COMPACT_ATOMS: atom_id res chain seq x y z
N MET A 1 7.93 -18.27 29.60
CA MET A 1 7.33 -16.94 29.89
C MET A 1 7.97 -15.78 29.11
N GLY A 2 9.29 -15.53 29.20
CA GLY A 2 9.91 -14.38 28.50
C GLY A 2 9.79 -14.39 26.97
N LEU A 3 10.00 -15.54 26.33
CA LEU A 3 9.98 -15.67 24.86
C LEU A 3 8.63 -15.31 24.23
N ASN A 4 7.53 -15.74 24.86
CA ASN A 4 6.17 -15.45 24.38
C ASN A 4 5.89 -13.94 24.40
N LEU A 5 6.25 -13.25 25.48
CA LEU A 5 6.11 -11.79 25.58
C LEU A 5 6.91 -11.07 24.50
N VAL A 6 8.13 -11.54 24.19
CA VAL A 6 8.94 -10.95 23.11
C VAL A 6 8.28 -11.15 21.73
N LEU A 7 7.73 -12.34 21.45
CA LEU A 7 7.03 -12.62 20.20
C LEU A 7 5.79 -11.74 20.02
N TRP A 8 5.03 -11.54 21.10
CA TRP A 8 3.87 -10.64 21.09
C TRP A 8 4.26 -9.19 20.90
N ALA A 9 5.19 -8.68 21.71
CA ALA A 9 5.63 -7.30 21.64
C ALA A 9 6.24 -6.99 20.27
N GLY A 10 7.09 -7.88 19.75
CA GLY A 10 7.67 -7.76 18.41
C GLY A 10 6.60 -7.82 17.31
N GLY A 11 5.64 -8.74 17.43
CA GLY A 11 4.53 -8.86 16.49
C GLY A 11 3.66 -7.60 16.43
N LEU A 12 3.24 -7.09 17.60
CA LEU A 12 2.48 -5.84 17.73
C LEU A 12 3.23 -4.65 17.16
N LEU A 13 4.53 -4.55 17.44
CA LEU A 13 5.36 -3.46 16.95
C LEU A 13 5.49 -3.49 15.42
N LEU A 14 5.70 -4.66 14.82
CA LEU A 14 5.76 -4.82 13.36
C LEU A 14 4.41 -4.52 12.69
N MET A 15 3.30 -4.94 13.31
CA MET A 15 1.96 -4.58 12.83
C MET A 15 1.75 -3.07 12.83
N ALA A 16 2.09 -2.38 13.93
CA ALA A 16 1.96 -0.94 14.05
C ALA A 16 2.83 -0.19 13.03
N VAL A 17 4.12 -0.56 12.94
CA VAL A 17 5.06 0.06 12.00
C VAL A 17 4.62 -0.17 10.54
N GLY A 18 4.26 -1.41 10.18
CA GLY A 18 3.79 -1.72 8.84
C GLY A 18 2.54 -0.93 8.46
N PHE A 19 1.59 -0.78 9.39
CA PHE A 19 0.38 0.01 9.14
C PHE A 19 0.67 1.51 8.98
N ILE A 20 1.46 2.10 9.88
CA ILE A 20 1.81 3.53 9.83
C ILE A 20 2.54 3.85 8.52
N GLN A 21 3.51 3.02 8.15
CA GLN A 21 4.33 3.25 6.96
C GLN A 21 3.57 2.97 5.66
N ALA A 22 2.58 2.09 5.65
CA ALA A 22 1.71 1.87 4.49
C ALA A 22 0.79 3.07 4.19
N ARG A 23 0.41 3.86 5.20
CA ARG A 23 -0.54 4.98 5.05
C ARG A 23 -0.05 6.07 4.10
N GLY A 24 1.21 6.47 4.24
CA GLY A 24 1.82 7.51 3.38
C GLY A 24 1.75 7.20 1.88
N PRO A 25 2.33 6.09 1.40
CA PRO A 25 2.29 5.72 0.00
C PRO A 25 0.86 5.40 -0.49
N TYR A 26 0.01 4.84 0.37
CA TYR A 26 -1.39 4.60 0.02
C TYR A 26 -2.17 5.90 -0.23
N ALA A 27 -2.00 6.92 0.61
CA ALA A 27 -2.64 8.21 0.44
C ALA A 27 -2.21 8.88 -0.89
N ARG A 28 -0.92 8.83 -1.21
CA ARG A 28 -0.40 9.33 -2.50
C ARG A 28 -0.94 8.55 -3.69
N TYR A 29 -1.03 7.22 -3.56
CA TYR A 29 -1.62 6.37 -4.60
C TYR A 29 -3.08 6.75 -4.89
N GLN A 30 -3.87 6.98 -3.85
CA GLN A 30 -5.26 7.40 -3.98
C GLN A 30 -5.38 8.80 -4.59
N ALA A 31 -4.51 9.74 -4.21
CA ALA A 31 -4.48 11.07 -4.81
C ALA A 31 -4.19 11.01 -6.32
N LEU A 32 -3.19 10.21 -6.74
CA LEU A 32 -2.90 10.01 -8.17
C LEU A 32 -4.10 9.39 -8.91
N ARG A 33 -4.77 8.43 -8.29
CA ARG A 33 -5.95 7.77 -8.86
C ARG A 33 -7.10 8.76 -9.05
N ALA A 34 -7.37 9.61 -8.05
CA ALA A 34 -8.42 10.62 -8.13
C ALA A 34 -8.14 11.65 -9.25
N THR A 35 -6.89 12.07 -9.42
CA THR A 35 -6.49 12.96 -10.53
C THR A 35 -6.69 12.30 -11.90
N ASP A 36 -6.30 11.04 -12.05
CA ASP A 36 -6.47 10.28 -13.30
C ASP A 36 -7.95 10.13 -13.67
N GLU A 37 -8.80 9.86 -12.68
CA GLU A 37 -10.24 9.75 -12.86
C GLU A 37 -10.88 11.10 -13.25
N ASN A 38 -10.41 12.20 -12.67
CA ASN A 38 -10.84 13.54 -13.05
C ASN A 38 -10.43 13.89 -14.48
N PHE A 39 -9.22 13.51 -14.90
CA PHE A 39 -8.78 13.73 -16.28
C PHE A 39 -9.63 12.94 -17.27
N ARG A 40 -9.96 11.67 -16.98
CA ARG A 40 -10.89 10.89 -17.80
C ARG A 40 -12.24 11.57 -17.95
N ARG A 41 -12.85 11.97 -16.85
CA ARG A 41 -14.14 12.66 -16.87
C ARG A 41 -14.09 13.96 -17.69
N TYR A 42 -12.98 14.68 -17.62
CA TYR A 42 -12.81 15.92 -18.36
C TYR A 42 -12.58 15.70 -19.86
N ASP A 43 -11.85 14.64 -20.23
CA ASP A 43 -11.69 14.23 -21.64
C ASP A 43 -13.04 13.77 -22.23
N ASP A 44 -13.79 12.97 -21.48
CA ASP A 44 -15.13 12.51 -21.85
C ASP A 44 -16.08 13.69 -22.10
N TRP A 45 -16.08 14.68 -21.20
CA TRP A 45 -16.90 15.90 -21.36
C TRP A 45 -16.53 16.71 -22.62
N ARG A 46 -15.28 16.64 -23.07
CA ARG A 46 -14.77 17.34 -24.26
C ARG A 46 -14.95 16.56 -25.56
N GLY A 47 -15.73 15.48 -25.53
CA GLY A 47 -16.03 14.66 -26.70
C GLY A 47 -15.15 13.43 -26.85
N GLY A 48 -14.24 13.18 -25.90
CA GLY A 48 -13.37 12.00 -25.84
C GLY A 48 -12.33 11.96 -26.96
N GLY A 49 -11.06 11.71 -26.63
CA GLY A 49 -10.09 11.40 -27.68
C GLY A 49 -8.63 11.65 -27.36
N ARG A 50 -8.28 12.32 -26.25
CA ARG A 50 -6.86 12.49 -25.87
C ARG A 50 -6.33 11.34 -25.02
N ILE A 51 -7.19 10.62 -24.31
CA ILE A 51 -6.75 9.58 -23.38
C ILE A 51 -6.69 8.18 -24.04
N ASP A 52 -7.46 7.94 -25.10
CA ASP A 52 -7.56 6.62 -25.75
C ASP A 52 -6.52 6.36 -26.87
N GLU A 53 -5.75 7.37 -27.30
CA GLU A 53 -4.63 7.18 -28.23
C GLU A 53 -3.42 6.56 -27.52
N LYS A 54 -3.49 5.24 -27.29
CA LYS A 54 -2.40 4.35 -26.80
C LYS A 54 -1.32 5.11 -26.00
N PRO A 55 -1.63 5.58 -24.78
CA PRO A 55 -0.62 6.25 -23.98
C PRO A 55 0.43 5.21 -23.63
N GLY A 56 1.66 5.42 -24.10
CA GLY A 56 2.81 4.68 -23.59
C GLY A 56 2.87 4.81 -22.07
N VAL A 57 3.60 3.90 -21.41
CA VAL A 57 3.78 3.94 -19.95
C VAL A 57 4.24 5.34 -19.53
N THR A 58 3.39 6.05 -18.79
CA THR A 58 3.68 7.41 -18.35
C THR A 58 4.49 7.40 -17.04
N GLY A 59 5.10 8.53 -16.69
CA GLY A 59 5.74 8.68 -15.38
C GLY A 59 4.76 8.48 -14.20
N ALA A 60 3.48 8.82 -14.40
CA ALA A 60 2.44 8.56 -13.41
C ALA A 60 2.18 7.06 -13.22
N ASP A 61 2.24 6.26 -14.30
CA ASP A 61 2.11 4.79 -14.22
C ASP A 61 3.25 4.17 -13.43
N VAL A 62 4.48 4.60 -13.71
CA VAL A 62 5.68 4.15 -12.99
C VAL A 62 5.58 4.51 -11.50
N MET A 63 5.18 5.76 -11.18
CA MET A 63 4.97 6.18 -9.80
C MET A 63 3.87 5.37 -9.10
N ARG A 64 2.74 5.10 -9.77
CA ARG A 64 1.68 4.24 -9.21
C ARG A 64 2.18 2.83 -8.90
N GLN A 65 3.00 2.26 -9.78
CA GLN A 65 3.59 0.94 -9.55
C GLN A 65 4.53 0.95 -8.33
N HIS A 66 5.39 1.95 -8.20
CA HIS A 66 6.26 2.09 -7.03
C HIS A 66 5.49 2.26 -5.73
N LEU A 67 4.46 3.11 -5.70
CA LEU A 67 3.62 3.32 -4.52
C LEU A 67 2.89 2.03 -4.13
N ARG A 68 2.35 1.29 -5.11
CA ARG A 68 1.72 -0.01 -4.86
C ARG A 68 2.71 -1.03 -4.32
N ALA A 69 3.94 -1.06 -4.84
CA ALA A 69 5.00 -1.93 -4.33
C ALA A 69 5.37 -1.58 -2.88
N GLN A 70 5.50 -0.29 -2.55
CA GLN A 70 5.77 0.16 -1.18
C GLN A 70 4.65 -0.23 -0.22
N VAL A 71 3.38 -0.01 -0.60
CA VAL A 71 2.24 -0.45 0.21
C VAL A 71 2.28 -1.96 0.43
N ARG A 72 2.52 -2.75 -0.62
CA ARG A 72 2.63 -4.21 -0.51
C ARG A 72 3.76 -4.65 0.42
N GLN A 73 4.91 -3.98 0.36
CA GLN A 73 6.04 -4.27 1.24
C GLN A 73 5.69 -4.01 2.71
N TRP A 74 5.06 -2.87 3.02
CA TRP A 74 4.67 -2.55 4.39
C TRP A 74 3.52 -3.43 4.91
N LEU A 75 2.59 -3.83 4.04
CA LEU A 75 1.58 -4.83 4.39
C LEU A 75 2.20 -6.21 4.66
N PHE A 76 3.24 -6.59 3.92
CA PHE A 76 3.98 -7.82 4.20
C PHE A 76 4.66 -7.76 5.58
N VAL A 77 5.31 -6.64 5.91
CA VAL A 77 5.88 -6.42 7.26
C VAL A 77 4.81 -6.56 8.35
N ALA A 78 3.64 -5.93 8.16
CA ALA A 78 2.53 -6.08 9.10
C ALA A 78 2.06 -7.54 9.20
N GLY A 79 2.00 -8.26 8.08
CA GLY A 79 1.65 -9.68 8.02
C GLY A 79 2.63 -10.57 8.80
N VAL A 80 3.93 -10.29 8.72
CA VAL A 80 4.95 -10.97 9.56
C VAL A 80 4.69 -10.69 11.03
N GLY A 81 4.33 -9.46 11.39
CA GLY A 81 3.94 -9.11 12.76
C GLY A 81 2.76 -9.93 13.28
N ILE A 82 1.72 -10.13 12.45
CA ILE A 82 0.58 -11.00 12.77
C ILE A 82 1.06 -12.43 13.02
N ALA A 83 1.88 -12.98 12.11
CA ALA A 83 2.40 -14.33 12.24
C ALA A 83 3.19 -14.54 13.54
N LEU A 84 4.04 -13.57 13.92
CA LEU A 84 4.79 -13.61 15.17
C LEU A 84 3.88 -13.57 16.41
N ALA A 85 2.85 -12.72 16.40
CA ALA A 85 1.89 -12.67 17.50
C ALA A 85 1.16 -14.02 17.67
N VAL A 86 0.73 -14.64 16.56
CA VAL A 86 0.09 -15.97 16.58
C VAL A 86 1.05 -17.05 17.07
N LEU A 87 2.32 -17.03 16.63
CA LEU A 87 3.34 -17.96 17.15
C LEU A 87 3.58 -17.77 18.64
N GLY A 88 3.53 -16.54 19.14
CA GLY A 88 3.56 -16.25 20.57
C GLY A 88 2.46 -16.99 21.34
N PHE A 89 1.23 -17.01 20.84
CA PHE A 89 0.15 -17.80 21.45
C PHE A 89 0.42 -19.31 21.46
N LEU A 90 1.06 -19.85 20.41
CA LEU A 90 1.35 -21.29 20.28
C LEU A 90 2.51 -21.74 21.18
N VAL A 91 3.47 -20.85 21.44
CA VAL A 91 4.62 -21.12 22.32
C VAL A 91 4.25 -20.77 23.76
N ARG A 92 3.86 -21.79 24.54
CA ARG A 92 3.46 -21.65 25.96
C ARG A 92 4.64 -21.88 26.92
#